data_AF-A0AAW4ZYE3-F1
#
_entry.id   AF-A0AAW4ZYE3-F1
#
_cell.length_a   1.000
_cell.length_b   1.000
_cell.length_c   1.000
_cell.angle_alpha   90.00
_cell.angle_beta   90.00
_cell.angle_gamma   90.00
#
_symmetry.space_group_name_H-M   'P 1'
#
loop_
_entity.id
_entity.type
_entity.pdbx_description
1 polymer ?
#
loop_
_entity_poly.entity_id
_entity_poly.type
_entity_poly.pdbx_seq_one_letter_code
_entity_poly.pdbx_strand_id
1 'polypeptide(L)'
;MIIIIFFIVVFVSFALLGFFTSSKSWSWIDAIYYPLGAIGVCLVFFQSEEDRKILDLYEQTANQRAEIKRVESSRPKFSDFRNEDNLIEIQGNHLAHVSKYSSACGDVINDDLCLAAKRISPITVKYEDKFFELSGSERVYSICSSAFPMLKELAESNVLGSTLGLTLPKYFSDGVGKGFYQFNYDGAGEYIDSFMDTARKEFHDVVRDGYFTKSDIDILTKDFEAGLYFSKSILSSLNVCLRAPESIRNGEYTNWFKQHQAEVDALAKLQERVEDIDNGIKSDNVTKFQFLYWPFIIVFALAIKFGKAVSGLEFRNKQKP
;
A
#
# COMPACT_ATOMS: atom_id res chain seq x y z
N MET A 1 8.26 25.75 -35.63
CA MET A 1 9.11 26.59 -36.52
C MET A 1 9.01 26.18 -37.99
N ILE A 2 9.12 24.88 -38.33
CA ILE A 2 9.08 24.38 -39.72
C ILE A 2 7.79 24.75 -40.47
N ILE A 3 6.62 24.59 -39.83
CA ILE A 3 5.32 24.91 -40.46
C ILE A 3 5.16 26.40 -40.81
N ILE A 4 5.74 27.30 -40.00
CA ILE A 4 5.66 28.76 -40.21
C ILE A 4 6.50 29.14 -41.43
N ILE A 5 7.69 28.55 -41.58
CA ILE A 5 8.55 28.77 -42.75
C ILE A 5 7.85 28.26 -44.02
N PHE A 6 7.29 27.05 -43.97
CA PHE A 6 6.50 26.49 -45.07
C PHE A 6 5.31 27.39 -45.43
N PHE A 7 4.56 27.86 -44.44
CA PHE A 7 3.45 28.80 -44.61
C PHE A 7 3.90 30.05 -45.38
N ILE A 8 4.97 30.73 -44.94
CA ILE A 8 5.47 31.95 -45.57
C ILE A 8 5.88 31.68 -47.02
N VAL A 9 6.70 30.64 -47.25
CA VAL A 9 7.23 30.32 -48.58
C VAL A 9 6.11 30.00 -49.56
N VAL A 10 5.15 29.17 -49.15
CA VAL A 10 4.07 28.71 -50.03
C VAL A 10 3.06 29.84 -50.30
N PHE A 11 2.73 30.66 -49.30
CA PHE A 11 1.85 31.82 -49.50
C PHE A 11 2.47 32.85 -50.44
N VAL A 12 3.75 33.20 -50.26
CA VAL A 12 4.45 34.14 -51.16
C VAL A 12 4.51 33.58 -52.58
N SER A 13 4.83 32.29 -52.73
CA SER A 13 4.92 31.64 -54.05
C SER A 13 3.59 31.65 -54.79
N PHE A 14 2.49 31.27 -54.12
CA PHE A 14 1.17 31.29 -54.75
C PHE A 14 0.59 32.69 -54.93
N ALA A 15 0.96 33.67 -54.09
CA ALA A 15 0.63 35.07 -54.31
C ALA A 15 1.28 35.61 -55.59
N LEU A 16 2.59 35.34 -55.77
CA LEU A 16 3.32 35.70 -56.98
C LEU A 16 2.75 35.00 -58.21
N LEU A 17 2.52 33.68 -58.15
CA LEU A 17 1.88 32.95 -59.24
C LEU A 17 0.49 33.49 -59.57
N GLY A 18 -0.32 33.79 -58.55
CA GLY A 18 -1.63 34.41 -58.69
C GLY A 18 -1.58 35.73 -59.43
N PHE A 19 -0.60 36.56 -59.10
CA PHE A 19 -0.40 37.86 -59.73
C PHE A 19 -0.06 37.76 -61.23
N PHE A 20 0.71 36.75 -61.66
CA PHE A 20 1.16 36.63 -63.06
C PHE A 20 0.29 35.75 -63.96
N THR A 21 -0.72 35.06 -63.43
CA THR A 21 -1.52 34.07 -64.18
C THR A 21 -2.98 34.49 -64.35
N SER A 22 -3.58 34.07 -65.46
CA SER A 22 -4.95 34.46 -65.81
C SER A 22 -6.00 33.82 -64.88
N SER A 23 -7.07 34.57 -64.56
CA SER A 23 -8.14 34.11 -63.67
C SER A 23 -8.82 32.80 -64.11
N LYS A 24 -8.87 32.51 -65.41
CA LYS A 24 -9.48 31.26 -65.93
C LYS A 24 -8.70 30.00 -65.52
N SER A 25 -7.38 30.10 -65.36
CA SER A 25 -6.51 28.98 -64.96
C SER A 25 -6.72 28.54 -63.51
N TRP A 26 -7.48 29.31 -62.71
CA TRP A 26 -7.71 29.07 -61.29
C TRP A 26 -9.13 28.55 -60.98
N SER A 27 -9.97 28.30 -62.00
CA SER A 27 -11.35 27.83 -61.81
C SER A 27 -11.44 26.48 -61.10
N TRP A 28 -10.50 25.57 -61.38
CA TRP A 28 -10.44 24.21 -60.79
C TRP A 28 -10.12 24.18 -59.29
N ILE A 29 -9.52 25.23 -58.72
CA ILE A 29 -9.13 25.24 -57.30
C ILE A 29 -10.32 24.96 -56.39
N ASP A 30 -11.48 25.53 -56.70
CA ASP A 30 -12.63 25.41 -55.81
C ASP A 30 -13.09 23.95 -55.70
N ALA A 31 -12.96 23.18 -56.77
CA ALA A 31 -13.29 21.75 -56.79
C ALA A 31 -12.35 20.90 -55.92
N ILE A 32 -11.17 21.40 -55.56
CA ILE A 32 -10.20 20.70 -54.70
C ILE A 32 -10.17 21.27 -53.29
N TYR A 33 -10.26 22.59 -53.16
CA TYR A 33 -10.23 23.29 -51.89
C TYR A 33 -11.41 22.91 -50.99
N TYR A 34 -12.63 22.88 -51.52
CA TYR A 34 -13.80 22.58 -50.69
C TYR A 34 -13.83 21.12 -50.18
N PRO A 35 -13.53 20.10 -50.99
CA PRO A 35 -13.37 18.74 -50.48
C PRO A 35 -12.24 18.60 -49.45
N LEU A 36 -11.08 19.24 -49.67
CA LEU A 36 -9.99 19.24 -48.68
C LEU A 36 -10.41 19.89 -47.35
N GLY A 37 -11.14 21.00 -47.41
CA GLY A 37 -11.70 21.65 -46.22
C GLY A 37 -12.68 20.75 -45.48
N ALA A 38 -13.58 20.06 -46.21
CA ALA A 38 -14.53 19.13 -45.62
C ALA A 38 -13.83 17.92 -44.97
N ILE A 39 -12.85 17.32 -45.65
CA ILE A 39 -12.01 16.25 -45.09
C ILE A 39 -11.31 16.75 -43.82
N GLY A 40 -10.81 17.98 -43.82
CA GLY A 40 -10.13 18.56 -42.67
C GLY A 40 -11.03 18.73 -41.45
N VAL A 41 -12.27 19.17 -41.67
CA VAL A 41 -13.27 19.23 -40.61
C VAL A 41 -13.58 17.83 -40.08
N CYS A 42 -13.78 16.84 -40.94
CA CYS A 42 -14.01 15.45 -40.52
C CYS A 42 -12.84 14.90 -39.68
N LEU A 43 -11.60 15.13 -40.10
CA LEU A 43 -10.40 14.69 -39.38
C LEU A 43 -10.32 15.31 -37.98
N VAL A 44 -10.61 16.62 -37.84
CA VAL A 44 -10.64 17.29 -36.53
C VAL A 44 -11.66 16.64 -35.58
N PHE A 45 -12.84 16.23 -36.08
CA PHE A 45 -13.83 15.54 -35.25
C PHE A 45 -13.35 14.17 -34.78
N PHE A 46 -12.71 13.38 -35.65
CA PHE A 46 -12.16 12.07 -35.27
C PHE A 46 -11.05 12.16 -34.23
N GLN A 47 -10.15 13.14 -34.37
CA GLN A 47 -9.07 13.36 -33.41
C GLN A 47 -9.57 13.87 -32.06
N SER A 48 -10.65 14.64 -32.04
CA SER A 48 -11.18 15.21 -30.80
C SER A 48 -11.60 14.16 -29.77
N GLU A 49 -11.99 12.94 -30.18
CA GLU A 49 -12.37 11.89 -29.25
C GLU A 49 -11.17 11.22 -28.57
N GLU A 50 -10.10 10.94 -29.32
CA GLU A 50 -8.88 10.34 -28.76
C GLU A 50 -8.12 11.32 -27.88
N ASP A 51 -7.96 12.57 -28.32
CA ASP A 51 -7.32 13.62 -27.53
C ASP A 51 -8.09 13.88 -26.22
N ARG A 52 -9.43 13.81 -26.25
CA ARG A 52 -10.27 13.91 -25.04
C ARG A 52 -10.07 12.74 -24.08
N LYS A 53 -9.94 11.51 -24.60
CA LYS A 53 -9.67 10.33 -23.76
C LYS A 53 -8.32 10.43 -23.07
N ILE A 54 -7.30 10.90 -23.77
CA ILE A 54 -5.97 11.12 -23.17
C ILE A 54 -6.03 12.21 -22.10
N LEU A 55 -6.71 13.32 -22.38
CA LEU A 55 -6.87 14.41 -21.42
C LEU A 55 -7.59 13.95 -20.15
N ASP A 56 -8.68 13.18 -20.30
CA ASP A 56 -9.43 12.58 -19.18
C ASP A 56 -8.53 11.63 -18.36
N LEU A 57 -7.71 10.80 -19.01
CA LEU A 57 -6.74 9.94 -18.30
C LEU A 57 -5.66 10.73 -17.55
N TYR A 58 -5.19 11.85 -18.11
CA TYR A 58 -4.26 12.73 -17.39
C TYR A 58 -4.90 13.40 -16.18
N GLU A 59 -6.17 13.83 -16.30
CA GLU A 59 -6.94 14.37 -15.19
C GLU A 59 -7.13 13.31 -14.09
N GLN A 60 -7.51 12.08 -14.46
CA GLN A 60 -7.62 10.95 -13.53
C GLN A 60 -6.28 10.65 -12.86
N THR A 61 -5.17 10.67 -13.60
CA THR A 61 -3.81 10.48 -13.06
C THR A 61 -3.45 11.57 -12.04
N ALA A 62 -3.82 12.82 -12.31
CA ALA A 62 -3.59 13.94 -11.41
C ALA A 62 -4.42 13.81 -10.12
N ASN A 63 -5.71 13.46 -10.26
CA ASN A 63 -6.61 13.21 -9.13
C ASN A 63 -6.09 12.04 -8.27
N GLN A 64 -5.65 10.95 -8.90
CA GLN A 64 -5.09 9.79 -8.22
C GLN A 64 -3.81 10.13 -7.46
N ARG A 65 -2.92 10.97 -8.02
CA ARG A 65 -1.73 11.47 -7.32
C ARG A 65 -2.07 12.36 -6.13
N ALA A 66 -3.13 13.16 -6.24
CA ALA A 66 -3.62 13.96 -5.12
C ALA A 66 -4.17 13.06 -4.01
N GLU A 67 -4.86 11.98 -4.36
CA GLU A 67 -5.36 10.98 -3.42
C GLU A 67 -4.22 10.26 -2.70
N ILE A 68 -3.19 9.80 -3.42
CA ILE A 68 -1.99 9.20 -2.80
C ILE A 68 -1.36 10.18 -1.80
N LYS A 69 -1.26 11.47 -2.12
CA LYS A 69 -0.75 12.48 -1.18
C LYS A 69 -1.66 12.65 0.05
N ARG A 70 -2.98 12.56 -0.13
CA ARG A 70 -3.94 12.59 0.97
C ARG A 70 -3.76 11.40 1.89
N VAL A 71 -3.66 10.19 1.34
CA VAL A 71 -3.38 8.98 2.12
C VAL A 71 -1.99 9.04 2.78
N GLU A 72 -0.96 9.53 2.10
CA GLU A 72 0.37 9.71 2.71
C GLU A 72 0.33 10.67 3.91
N SER A 73 -0.52 11.70 3.86
CA SER A 73 -0.67 12.64 4.97
C SER A 73 -1.33 12.03 6.22
N SER A 74 -2.10 10.94 6.06
CA SER A 74 -2.71 10.19 7.17
C SER A 74 -1.83 9.05 7.69
N ARG A 75 -0.59 8.92 7.19
CA ARG A 75 0.36 7.90 7.64
C ARG A 75 0.59 7.98 9.15
N PRO A 76 0.34 6.88 9.90
CA PRO A 76 0.66 6.83 11.31
C PRO A 76 2.14 7.11 11.57
N LYS A 77 2.43 7.97 12.55
CA LYS A 77 3.80 8.37 12.88
C LYS A 77 4.40 7.44 13.92
N PHE A 78 5.42 6.69 13.52
CA PHE A 78 6.25 5.90 14.43
C PHE A 78 7.65 5.76 13.84
N SER A 79 8.62 5.43 14.70
CA SER A 79 9.98 5.11 14.31
C SER A 79 10.01 3.80 13.53
N ASP A 80 10.84 3.69 12.50
CA ASP A 80 10.83 2.58 11.55
C ASP A 80 10.83 1.18 12.22
N PHE A 81 9.92 0.29 11.81
CA PHE A 81 9.72 -1.07 12.35
C PHE A 81 10.17 -2.18 11.38
N ARG A 82 10.92 -1.83 10.33
CA ARG A 82 11.24 -2.72 9.19
C ARG A 82 12.20 -3.89 9.49
N ASN A 83 12.83 -3.94 10.67
CA ASN A 83 13.92 -4.89 10.95
C ASN A 83 13.68 -5.82 12.16
N GLU A 84 12.44 -5.96 12.64
CA GLU A 84 12.17 -6.79 13.83
C GLU A 84 11.87 -8.27 13.52
N ASP A 85 11.70 -8.67 12.26
CA ASP A 85 11.24 -10.02 11.89
C ASP A 85 12.07 -11.15 12.50
N ASN A 86 13.40 -11.07 12.41
CA ASN A 86 14.30 -12.06 13.00
C ASN A 86 14.14 -12.15 14.53
N LEU A 87 13.94 -11.01 15.18
CA LEU A 87 13.77 -10.98 16.63
C LEU A 87 12.40 -11.51 17.06
N ILE A 88 11.36 -11.19 16.28
CA ILE A 88 10.01 -11.72 16.48
C ILE A 88 10.03 -13.25 16.35
N GLU A 89 10.76 -13.81 15.39
CA GLU A 89 10.91 -15.26 15.24
C GLU A 89 11.64 -15.89 16.44
N ILE A 90 12.71 -15.23 16.92
CA ILE A 90 13.40 -15.65 18.15
C ILE A 90 12.44 -15.61 19.35
N GLN A 91 11.61 -14.57 19.47
CA GLN A 91 10.59 -14.47 20.51
C GLN A 91 9.51 -15.54 20.38
N GLY A 92 9.10 -15.88 19.15
CA GLY A 92 8.20 -16.99 18.86
C GLY A 92 8.72 -18.34 19.36
N ASN A 93 10.05 -18.54 19.39
CA ASN A 93 10.63 -19.74 19.99
C ASN A 93 10.37 -19.87 21.49
N HIS A 94 10.13 -18.77 22.22
CA HIS A 94 9.71 -18.86 23.62
C HIS A 94 8.28 -19.39 23.76
N LEU A 95 7.38 -19.09 22.81
CA LEU A 95 6.05 -19.69 22.79
C LEU A 95 6.13 -21.18 22.41
N ALA A 96 6.86 -21.48 21.33
CA ALA A 96 7.09 -22.85 20.88
C ALA A 96 7.86 -23.72 21.89
N HIS A 97 8.56 -23.11 22.86
CA HIS A 97 9.15 -23.84 23.97
C HIS A 97 8.11 -24.63 24.77
N VAL A 98 6.90 -24.09 24.94
CA VAL A 98 5.81 -24.76 25.66
C VAL A 98 5.44 -26.08 24.98
N SER A 99 5.19 -26.04 23.68
CA SER A 99 4.80 -27.23 22.90
C SER A 99 5.95 -28.21 22.76
N LYS A 100 7.17 -27.73 22.47
CA LYS A 100 8.38 -28.56 22.42
C LYS A 100 8.63 -29.29 23.74
N TYR A 101 8.49 -28.59 24.87
CA TYR A 101 8.63 -29.19 26.20
C TYR A 101 7.54 -30.22 26.45
N SER A 102 6.28 -29.88 26.16
CA SER A 102 5.14 -30.80 26.27
C SER A 102 5.35 -32.09 25.45
N SER A 103 5.84 -31.97 24.22
CA SER A 103 6.15 -33.13 23.36
C SER A 103 7.31 -33.96 23.91
N ALA A 104 8.36 -33.31 24.43
CA ALA A 104 9.53 -34.00 24.99
C ALA A 104 9.20 -34.81 26.25
N CYS A 105 8.20 -34.39 27.03
CA CYS A 105 7.74 -35.11 28.21
C CYS A 105 7.19 -36.52 27.91
N GLY A 106 6.65 -36.73 26.70
CA GLY A 106 5.95 -37.97 26.33
C GLY A 106 4.85 -38.34 27.33
N ASP A 107 4.48 -39.63 27.42
CA ASP A 107 3.46 -40.09 28.40
C ASP A 107 4.05 -40.53 29.75
N VAL A 108 5.37 -40.60 29.86
CA VAL A 108 6.07 -41.25 30.97
C VAL A 108 6.53 -40.26 32.04
N ILE A 109 6.90 -39.04 31.65
CA ILE A 109 7.42 -38.04 32.58
C ILE A 109 6.25 -37.27 33.22
N ASN A 110 6.18 -37.34 34.55
CA ASN A 110 5.16 -36.72 35.39
C ASN A 110 5.75 -35.75 36.41
N ASP A 111 6.75 -34.96 36.00
CA ASP A 111 7.15 -33.80 36.80
C ASP A 111 6.17 -32.63 36.61
N ASP A 112 6.22 -31.67 37.54
CA ASP A 112 5.27 -30.54 37.59
C ASP A 112 5.38 -29.66 36.32
N LEU A 113 6.58 -29.50 35.76
CA LEU A 113 6.80 -28.75 34.51
C LEU A 113 6.18 -29.46 33.31
N CYS A 114 6.31 -30.78 33.21
CA CYS A 114 5.71 -31.58 32.16
C CYS A 114 4.20 -31.54 32.22
N LEU A 115 3.61 -31.62 33.42
CA LEU A 115 2.17 -31.49 33.61
C LEU A 115 1.68 -30.09 33.20
N ALA A 116 2.38 -29.03 33.61
CA ALA A 116 2.05 -27.67 33.20
C ALA A 116 2.15 -27.48 31.68
N ALA A 117 3.25 -27.92 31.06
CA ALA A 117 3.45 -27.84 29.62
C ALA A 117 2.33 -28.54 28.84
N LYS A 118 1.96 -29.77 29.25
CA LYS A 118 0.87 -30.55 28.62
C LYS A 118 -0.49 -29.87 28.75
N ARG A 119 -0.76 -29.16 29.85
CA ARG A 119 -2.01 -28.42 30.04
C ARG A 119 -2.05 -27.13 29.21
N ILE A 120 -0.93 -26.42 29.10
CA ILE A 120 -0.84 -25.11 28.44
C ILE A 120 -0.70 -25.25 26.91
N SER A 121 0.07 -26.24 26.45
CA SER A 121 0.41 -26.44 25.03
C SER A 121 -0.79 -26.50 24.08
N PRO A 122 -1.92 -27.16 24.39
CA PRO A 122 -3.07 -27.22 23.49
C PRO A 122 -3.64 -25.86 23.12
N ILE A 123 -3.44 -24.84 23.96
CA ILE A 123 -3.88 -23.47 23.72
C ILE A 123 -2.79 -22.70 22.98
N THR A 124 -1.55 -22.68 23.49
CA THR A 124 -0.47 -21.86 22.92
C THR A 124 -0.10 -22.26 21.49
N VAL A 125 -0.15 -23.56 21.16
CA VAL A 125 0.21 -24.06 19.83
C VAL A 125 -0.67 -23.49 18.71
N LYS A 126 -1.92 -23.10 19.02
CA LYS A 126 -2.85 -22.47 18.07
C LYS A 126 -2.38 -21.10 17.56
N TYR A 127 -1.41 -20.49 18.25
CA TYR A 127 -0.95 -19.13 18.00
C TYR A 127 0.54 -19.06 17.61
N GLU A 128 1.25 -20.20 17.57
CA GLU A 128 2.69 -20.26 17.25
C GLU A 128 2.98 -19.84 15.81
N ASP A 129 2.11 -20.21 14.87
CA ASP A 129 2.21 -19.88 13.45
C ASP A 129 2.28 -18.36 13.20
N LYS A 130 1.60 -17.54 14.02
CA LYS A 130 1.56 -16.07 13.89
C LYS A 130 2.92 -15.40 14.00
N PHE A 131 3.91 -16.06 14.59
CA PHE A 131 5.28 -15.56 14.69
C PHE A 131 6.10 -15.76 13.41
N PHE A 132 5.66 -16.65 12.54
CA PHE A 132 6.34 -17.03 11.30
C PHE A 132 5.56 -16.63 10.05
N GLU A 133 4.26 -16.38 10.20
CA GLU A 133 3.40 -15.82 9.16
C GLU A 133 3.66 -14.32 8.95
N LEU A 134 3.51 -13.84 7.71
CA LEU A 134 3.63 -12.42 7.32
C LEU A 134 5.02 -11.82 7.62
N SER A 135 5.19 -10.51 7.44
CA SER A 135 6.43 -9.78 7.74
C SER A 135 6.15 -8.36 8.25
N GLY A 136 7.15 -7.75 8.87
CA GLY A 136 7.12 -6.39 9.36
C GLY A 136 5.91 -6.09 10.26
N SER A 137 5.25 -4.96 9.99
CA SER A 137 4.10 -4.51 10.79
C SER A 137 2.89 -5.43 10.74
N GLU A 138 2.69 -6.18 9.65
CA GLU A 138 1.56 -7.10 9.53
C GLU A 138 1.72 -8.30 10.47
N ARG A 139 2.95 -8.82 10.60
CA ARG A 139 3.30 -9.87 11.58
C ARG A 139 3.05 -9.38 13.01
N VAL A 140 3.52 -8.17 13.34
CA VAL A 140 3.31 -7.58 14.67
C VAL A 140 1.83 -7.43 14.98
N TYR A 141 1.04 -6.88 14.05
CA TYR A 141 -0.41 -6.77 14.20
C TYR A 141 -1.05 -8.13 14.45
N SER A 142 -0.70 -9.13 13.62
CA SER A 142 -1.20 -10.50 13.75
C SER A 142 -0.96 -11.05 15.16
N ILE A 143 0.29 -11.01 15.64
CA ILE A 143 0.67 -11.49 16.98
C ILE A 143 -0.10 -10.73 18.07
N CYS A 144 -0.14 -9.40 18.02
CA CYS A 144 -0.75 -8.60 19.07
C CYS A 144 -2.28 -8.70 19.10
N SER A 145 -2.91 -8.87 17.94
CA SER A 145 -4.35 -9.15 17.85
C SER A 145 -4.70 -10.54 18.39
N SER A 146 -3.77 -11.51 18.30
CA SER A 146 -3.91 -12.86 18.84
C SER A 146 -3.51 -13.01 20.31
N ALA A 147 -2.71 -12.09 20.85
CA ALA A 147 -2.20 -12.16 22.22
C ALA A 147 -3.31 -12.18 23.28
N PHE A 148 -4.25 -11.24 23.22
CA PHE A 148 -5.35 -11.17 24.18
C PHE A 148 -6.29 -12.39 24.12
N PRO A 149 -6.74 -12.86 22.93
CA PRO A 149 -7.48 -14.12 22.82
C PRO A 149 -6.75 -15.31 23.45
N MET A 150 -5.45 -15.48 23.18
CA MET A 150 -4.64 -16.55 23.76
C MET A 150 -4.60 -16.46 25.29
N LEU A 151 -4.29 -15.29 25.84
CA LEU A 151 -4.20 -15.07 27.28
C LEU A 151 -5.56 -15.26 27.98
N LYS A 152 -6.65 -14.85 27.32
CA LYS A 152 -8.01 -15.08 27.80
C LYS A 152 -8.36 -16.56 27.82
N GLU A 153 -8.04 -17.30 26.76
CA GLU A 153 -8.29 -18.75 26.69
C GLU A 153 -7.49 -19.52 27.76
N LEU A 154 -6.23 -19.12 28.01
CA LEU A 154 -5.41 -19.65 29.11
C LEU A 154 -6.04 -19.39 30.49
N ALA A 155 -6.61 -18.19 30.70
CA ALA A 155 -7.27 -17.83 31.94
C ALA A 155 -8.58 -18.60 32.16
N GLU A 156 -9.42 -18.69 31.12
CA GLU A 156 -10.75 -19.33 31.19
C GLU A 156 -10.67 -20.86 31.29
N SER A 157 -9.62 -21.48 30.75
CA SER A 157 -9.38 -22.92 30.81
C SER A 157 -8.78 -23.39 32.14
N ASN A 158 -8.40 -22.47 33.03
CA ASN A 158 -7.77 -22.74 34.33
C ASN A 158 -6.46 -23.57 34.25
N VAL A 159 -5.80 -23.60 33.09
CA VAL A 159 -4.56 -24.39 32.89
C VAL A 159 -3.36 -23.81 33.64
N LEU A 160 -3.42 -22.53 34.00
CA LEU A 160 -2.40 -21.81 34.78
C LEU A 160 -2.72 -21.76 36.29
N GLY A 161 -3.89 -22.29 36.70
CA GLY A 161 -4.44 -22.04 38.04
C GLY A 161 -5.03 -20.62 38.18
N SER A 162 -5.82 -20.42 39.24
CA SER A 162 -6.62 -19.20 39.44
C SER A 162 -5.77 -17.93 39.60
N THR A 163 -4.65 -18.01 40.30
CA THR A 163 -3.76 -16.85 40.51
C THR A 163 -3.17 -16.38 39.19
N LEU A 164 -2.40 -17.24 38.50
CA LEU A 164 -1.76 -16.85 37.23
C LEU A 164 -2.77 -16.56 36.12
N GLY A 165 -3.91 -17.26 36.10
CA GLY A 165 -5.00 -16.97 35.15
C GLY A 165 -5.54 -15.54 35.26
N LEU A 166 -5.48 -14.93 36.46
CA LEU A 166 -5.86 -13.52 36.66
C LEU A 166 -4.66 -12.58 36.49
N THR A 167 -3.49 -12.92 37.05
CA THR A 167 -2.32 -12.05 37.04
C THR A 167 -1.75 -11.86 35.64
N LEU A 168 -1.62 -12.93 34.85
CA LEU A 168 -0.92 -12.88 33.56
C LEU A 168 -1.61 -11.96 32.53
N PRO A 169 -2.93 -12.08 32.24
CA PRO A 169 -3.59 -11.19 31.28
C PRO A 169 -3.58 -9.72 31.74
N LYS A 170 -3.78 -9.50 33.05
CA LYS A 170 -3.73 -8.16 33.64
C LYS A 170 -2.35 -7.54 33.49
N TYR A 171 -1.30 -8.28 33.85
CA TYR A 171 0.08 -7.81 33.75
C TYR A 171 0.46 -7.50 32.30
N PHE A 172 0.10 -8.37 31.36
CA PHE A 172 0.30 -8.09 29.94
C PHE A 172 -0.42 -6.81 29.49
N SER A 173 -1.69 -6.64 29.86
CA SER A 173 -2.49 -5.45 29.54
C SER A 173 -1.85 -4.16 30.09
N ASP A 174 -1.40 -4.18 31.34
CA ASP A 174 -0.73 -3.05 31.99
C ASP A 174 0.58 -2.71 31.26
N GLY A 175 1.34 -3.73 30.83
CA GLY A 175 2.56 -3.55 30.05
C GLY A 175 2.32 -2.95 28.66
N VAL A 176 1.28 -3.40 27.96
CA VAL A 176 0.86 -2.81 26.66
C VAL A 176 0.46 -1.35 26.84
N GLY A 177 -0.28 -1.04 27.92
CA GLY A 177 -0.71 0.32 28.27
C GLY A 177 0.44 1.24 28.67
N LYS A 178 1.51 0.71 29.26
CA LYS A 178 2.74 1.45 29.57
C LYS A 178 3.46 1.94 28.31
N GLY A 179 3.34 1.21 27.20
CA GLY A 179 3.84 1.62 25.88
C GLY A 179 5.36 1.82 25.85
N PHE A 180 6.11 0.72 25.90
CA PHE A 180 7.57 0.80 25.82
C PHE A 180 8.01 1.33 24.46
N TYR A 181 9.06 2.15 24.44
CA TYR A 181 9.65 2.60 23.18
C TYR A 181 10.20 1.39 22.41
N GLN A 182 10.07 1.40 21.08
CA GLN A 182 10.36 0.21 20.27
C GLN A 182 11.77 -0.37 20.48
N PHE A 183 12.76 0.50 20.69
CA PHE A 183 14.15 0.08 20.90
C PHE A 183 14.50 -0.21 22.37
N ASN A 184 13.54 -0.08 23.30
CA ASN A 184 13.76 -0.32 24.72
C ASN A 184 13.57 -1.80 25.07
N TYR A 185 14.46 -2.64 24.53
CA TYR A 185 14.47 -4.07 24.79
C TYR A 185 14.73 -4.39 26.26
N ASP A 186 15.69 -3.70 26.86
CA ASP A 186 16.07 -3.90 28.25
C ASP A 186 14.91 -3.55 29.18
N GLY A 187 14.26 -2.40 29.00
CA GLY A 187 13.12 -2.02 29.83
C GLY A 187 11.89 -2.93 29.68
N ALA A 188 11.64 -3.46 28.48
CA ALA A 188 10.60 -4.46 28.29
C ALA A 188 10.99 -5.82 28.92
N GLY A 189 12.27 -6.20 28.82
CA GLY A 189 12.83 -7.40 29.45
C GLY A 189 12.78 -7.33 30.97
N GLU A 190 13.23 -6.23 31.57
CA GLU A 190 13.15 -5.97 33.02
C GLU A 190 11.71 -6.01 33.52
N TYR A 191 10.77 -5.45 32.74
CA TYR A 191 9.35 -5.54 33.06
C TYR A 191 8.81 -6.97 33.00
N ILE A 192 9.24 -7.78 32.03
CA ILE A 192 8.88 -9.20 31.96
C ILE A 192 9.52 -9.97 33.13
N ASP A 193 10.76 -9.63 33.51
CA ASP A 193 11.45 -10.27 34.62
C ASP A 193 10.78 -9.96 35.96
N SER A 194 10.28 -8.74 36.17
CA SER A 194 9.53 -8.37 37.38
C SER A 194 8.15 -9.02 37.52
N PHE A 195 7.65 -9.67 36.45
CA PHE A 195 6.41 -10.45 36.53
C PHE A 195 6.50 -11.57 37.55
N MET A 196 7.64 -12.28 37.61
CA MET A 196 7.80 -13.42 38.51
C MET A 196 7.63 -13.02 39.98
N ASP A 197 8.24 -11.90 40.38
CA ASP A 197 8.15 -11.41 41.75
C ASP A 197 6.74 -10.92 42.08
N THR A 198 6.07 -10.27 41.11
CA THR A 198 4.67 -9.84 41.24
C THR A 198 3.74 -11.03 41.42
N ALA A 199 3.85 -12.05 40.57
CA ALA A 199 3.02 -13.24 40.60
C ALA A 199 3.25 -14.06 41.88
N ARG A 200 4.51 -14.23 42.32
CA ARG A 200 4.83 -14.92 43.58
C ARG A 200 4.23 -14.21 44.78
N LYS A 201 4.30 -12.87 44.81
CA LYS A 201 3.68 -12.08 45.88
C LYS A 201 2.18 -12.31 45.93
N GLU A 202 1.48 -12.20 44.79
CA GLU A 202 0.04 -12.45 44.71
C GLU A 202 -0.31 -13.89 45.10
N PHE A 203 0.52 -14.87 44.73
CA PHE A 203 0.35 -16.26 45.15
C PHE A 203 0.44 -16.42 46.67
N HIS A 204 1.47 -15.85 47.31
CA HIS A 204 1.64 -15.92 48.77
C HIS A 204 0.58 -15.15 49.56
N ASP A 205 -0.03 -14.12 48.96
CA ASP A 205 -1.15 -13.41 49.56
C ASP A 205 -2.41 -14.30 49.64
N VAL A 206 -2.56 -15.24 48.70
CA VAL A 206 -3.68 -16.20 48.63
C VAL A 206 -3.38 -17.51 49.35
N VAL A 207 -2.19 -18.08 49.14
CA VAL A 207 -1.74 -19.37 49.69
C VAL A 207 -0.81 -19.09 50.86
N ARG A 208 -1.40 -19.01 52.05
CA ARG A 208 -0.71 -18.67 53.30
C ARG A 208 -0.96 -19.68 54.40
N ASP A 209 -0.01 -19.76 55.33
CA ASP A 209 -0.11 -20.57 56.53
C ASP A 209 -1.39 -20.25 57.32
N GLY A 210 -2.03 -21.29 57.84
CA GLY A 210 -3.28 -21.19 58.62
C GLY A 210 -4.57 -21.35 57.80
N TYR A 211 -4.50 -21.23 56.47
CA TYR A 211 -5.63 -21.55 55.57
C TYR A 211 -5.45 -22.88 54.83
N PHE A 212 -4.20 -23.26 54.60
CA PHE A 212 -3.81 -24.49 53.92
C PHE A 212 -2.91 -25.32 54.83
N THR A 213 -2.91 -26.65 54.66
CA THR A 213 -1.92 -27.49 55.31
C THR A 213 -0.56 -27.30 54.65
N LYS A 214 0.53 -27.58 55.37
CA LYS A 214 1.89 -27.50 54.80
C LYS A 214 2.04 -28.34 53.53
N SER A 215 1.43 -29.52 53.49
CA SER A 215 1.44 -30.41 52.32
C SER A 215 0.71 -29.77 51.13
N ASP A 216 -0.42 -29.10 51.36
CA ASP A 216 -1.16 -28.42 50.30
C ASP A 216 -0.37 -27.21 49.77
N ILE A 217 0.26 -26.43 50.67
CA ILE A 217 1.12 -25.31 50.29
C ILE A 217 2.28 -25.79 49.41
N ASP A 218 2.95 -26.89 49.80
CA ASP A 218 4.05 -27.44 49.02
C ASP A 218 3.60 -27.90 47.61
N ILE A 219 2.43 -28.55 47.50
CA ILE A 219 1.86 -28.99 46.21
C ILE A 219 1.46 -27.78 45.35
N LEU A 220 0.73 -26.83 45.92
CA LEU A 220 0.28 -25.62 45.23
C LEU A 220 1.47 -24.77 44.77
N THR A 221 2.52 -24.67 45.57
CA THR A 221 3.73 -23.92 45.22
C THR A 221 4.44 -24.56 44.02
N LYS A 222 4.53 -25.89 43.97
CA LYS A 222 5.16 -26.59 42.84
C LYS A 222 4.38 -26.42 41.54
N ASP A 223 3.07 -26.61 41.57
CA ASP A 223 2.19 -26.41 40.40
C ASP A 223 2.22 -24.94 39.95
N PHE A 224 2.21 -23.99 40.89
CA PHE A 224 2.34 -22.56 40.62
C PHE A 224 3.68 -22.19 39.98
N GLU A 225 4.82 -22.64 40.51
CA GLU A 225 6.14 -22.34 39.95
C GLU A 225 6.31 -22.95 38.55
N ALA A 226 5.73 -24.13 38.30
CA ALA A 226 5.70 -24.73 36.97
C ALA A 226 4.87 -23.89 35.97
N GLY A 227 3.68 -23.43 36.38
CA GLY A 227 2.86 -22.50 35.58
C GLY A 227 3.55 -21.15 35.36
N LEU A 228 4.26 -20.64 36.37
CA LEU A 228 4.97 -19.37 36.34
C LEU A 228 6.12 -19.40 35.32
N TYR A 229 6.86 -20.51 35.25
CA TYR A 229 7.92 -20.73 34.27
C TYR A 229 7.44 -20.57 32.82
N PHE A 230 6.31 -21.21 32.46
CA PHE A 230 5.75 -21.07 31.12
C PHE A 230 5.05 -19.73 30.90
N SER A 231 4.43 -19.14 31.93
CA SER A 231 3.87 -17.80 31.86
C SER A 231 4.93 -16.75 31.52
N LYS A 232 6.14 -16.87 32.09
CA LYS A 232 7.28 -16.04 31.70
C LYS A 232 7.65 -16.24 30.22
N SER A 233 7.72 -17.49 29.75
CA SER A 233 8.00 -17.78 28.34
C SER A 233 6.95 -17.18 27.39
N ILE A 234 5.67 -17.23 27.77
CA ILE A 234 4.57 -16.60 27.04
C ILE A 234 4.71 -15.07 27.02
N LEU A 235 5.02 -14.43 28.15
CA LEU A 235 5.27 -12.98 28.16
C LEU A 235 6.48 -12.59 27.32
N SER A 236 7.56 -13.38 27.37
CA SER A 236 8.76 -13.16 26.56
C SER A 236 8.47 -13.25 25.07
N SER A 237 7.60 -14.17 24.63
CA SER A 237 7.20 -14.22 23.22
C SER A 237 6.36 -13.01 22.81
N LEU A 238 5.57 -12.45 23.73
CA LEU A 238 4.74 -11.28 23.50
C LEU A 238 5.46 -9.94 23.71
N ASN A 239 6.77 -9.93 23.92
CA ASN A 239 7.58 -8.72 24.14
C ASN A 239 7.38 -7.69 23.00
N VAL A 240 7.28 -8.15 21.74
CA VAL A 240 6.98 -7.27 20.61
C VAL A 240 5.72 -6.42 20.81
N CYS A 241 4.68 -6.94 21.46
CA CYS A 241 3.44 -6.19 21.70
C CYS A 241 3.57 -5.14 22.81
N LEU A 242 4.50 -5.33 23.75
CA LEU A 242 4.81 -4.33 24.78
C LEU A 242 5.50 -3.11 24.17
N ARG A 243 6.32 -3.33 23.13
CA ARG A 243 7.16 -2.31 22.46
C ARG A 243 6.53 -1.71 21.20
N ALA A 244 5.59 -2.41 20.58
CA ALA A 244 4.98 -1.96 19.33
C ALA A 244 4.12 -0.71 19.56
N PRO A 245 4.25 0.34 18.72
CA PRO A 245 3.35 1.48 18.70
C PRO A 245 1.88 1.07 18.59
N GLU A 246 1.00 1.82 19.23
CA GLU A 246 -0.45 1.56 19.22
C GLU A 246 -1.01 1.43 17.79
N SER A 247 -0.58 2.30 16.88
CA SER A 247 -1.02 2.27 15.47
C SER A 247 -0.61 1.00 14.72
N ILE A 248 0.45 0.29 15.15
CA ILE A 248 0.82 -1.02 14.60
C ILE A 248 -0.03 -2.10 15.26
N ARG A 249 -0.13 -2.09 16.60
CA ARG A 249 -0.87 -3.11 17.38
C ARG A 249 -2.34 -3.19 17.02
N ASN A 250 -2.95 -2.05 16.71
CA ASN A 250 -4.37 -1.96 16.35
C ASN A 250 -4.62 -2.09 14.84
N GLY A 251 -3.56 -2.31 14.04
CA GLY A 251 -3.65 -2.53 12.60
C GLY A 251 -3.90 -1.27 11.77
N GLU A 252 -3.91 -0.08 12.37
CA GLU A 252 -4.08 1.19 11.65
C GLU A 252 -3.03 1.38 10.56
N TYR A 253 -1.76 1.07 10.86
CA TYR A 253 -0.69 1.15 9.87
C TYR A 253 -0.87 0.11 8.75
N THR A 254 -1.27 -1.11 9.07
CA THR A 254 -1.54 -2.15 8.06
C THR A 254 -2.69 -1.74 7.15
N ASN A 255 -3.76 -1.16 7.70
CA ASN A 255 -4.89 -0.65 6.94
C ASN A 255 -4.46 0.52 6.04
N TRP A 256 -3.70 1.47 6.59
CA TRP A 256 -3.11 2.58 5.84
C TRP A 256 -2.23 2.07 4.69
N PHE A 257 -1.35 1.10 4.96
CA PHE A 257 -0.42 0.55 3.97
C PHE A 257 -1.18 -0.13 2.83
N LYS A 258 -2.20 -0.94 3.14
CA LYS A 258 -3.07 -1.57 2.13
C LYS A 258 -3.82 -0.54 1.30
N GLN A 259 -4.36 0.50 1.93
CA GLN A 259 -5.02 1.60 1.22
C GLN A 259 -4.02 2.31 0.29
N HIS A 260 -2.87 2.72 0.82
CA HIS A 260 -1.82 3.38 0.04
C HIS A 260 -1.38 2.53 -1.16
N GLN A 261 -1.13 1.24 -0.95
CA GLN A 261 -0.75 0.31 -2.02
C GLN A 261 -1.83 0.19 -3.09
N ALA A 262 -3.11 0.10 -2.70
CA ALA A 262 -4.21 0.07 -3.65
C ALA A 262 -4.28 1.34 -4.52
N GLU A 263 -4.05 2.52 -3.93
CA GLU A 263 -4.02 3.78 -4.69
C GLU A 263 -2.79 3.87 -5.63
N VAL A 264 -1.64 3.35 -5.22
CA VAL A 264 -0.42 3.26 -6.04
C VAL A 264 -0.60 2.29 -7.21
N ASP A 265 -1.19 1.11 -6.95
CA ASP A 265 -1.48 0.12 -7.99
C ASP A 265 -2.52 0.64 -9.00
N ALA A 266 -3.52 1.40 -8.53
CA ALA A 266 -4.48 2.07 -9.40
C ALA A 266 -3.82 3.13 -10.29
N LEU A 267 -2.88 3.91 -9.73
CA LEU A 267 -2.08 4.86 -10.51
C LEU A 267 -1.24 4.15 -11.57
N ALA A 268 -0.58 3.04 -11.23
CA ALA A 268 0.23 2.27 -12.17
C ALA A 268 -0.60 1.77 -13.36
N LYS A 269 -1.81 1.26 -13.12
CA LYS A 269 -2.76 0.85 -14.17
C LYS A 269 -3.20 2.02 -15.06
N LEU A 270 -3.41 3.20 -14.50
CA LEU A 270 -3.71 4.39 -15.29
C LEU A 270 -2.53 4.79 -16.17
N GLN A 271 -1.30 4.74 -15.64
CA GLN A 271 -0.09 5.05 -16.39
C GLN A 271 0.14 4.07 -17.54
N GLU A 272 -0.08 2.77 -17.32
CA GLU A 272 -0.01 1.73 -18.36
C GLU A 272 -1.02 2.03 -19.49
N ARG A 273 -2.27 2.39 -19.15
CA ARG A 273 -3.27 2.78 -20.17
C ARG A 273 -2.90 4.03 -20.96
N VAL A 274 -2.28 5.02 -20.31
CA VAL A 274 -1.79 6.23 -20.99
C VAL A 274 -0.67 5.86 -21.97
N GLU A 275 0.25 4.98 -21.56
CA GLU A 275 1.34 4.51 -22.40
C GLU A 275 0.85 3.67 -23.58
N ASP A 276 -0.13 2.79 -23.38
CA ASP A 276 -0.76 1.99 -24.44
C ASP A 276 -1.43 2.87 -25.50
N ILE A 277 -2.15 3.91 -25.09
CA ILE A 277 -2.79 4.85 -26.01
C ILE A 277 -1.75 5.69 -26.75
N ASP A 278 -0.73 6.20 -26.06
CA ASP A 278 0.35 6.98 -26.67
C ASP A 278 1.13 6.13 -27.70
N ASN A 279 1.41 4.86 -27.37
CA ASN A 279 2.03 3.91 -28.29
C ASN A 279 1.11 3.55 -29.47
N GLY A 280 -0.20 3.41 -29.22
CA GLY A 280 -1.22 3.25 -30.26
C GLY A 280 -1.19 4.39 -31.26
N ILE A 281 -1.22 5.64 -30.78
CA ILE A 281 -1.13 6.86 -31.60
C ILE A 281 0.20 6.94 -32.36
N LYS A 282 1.31 6.57 -31.72
CA LYS A 282 2.62 6.48 -32.38
C LYS A 282 2.71 5.34 -33.39
N SER A 283 1.81 4.36 -33.38
CA SER A 283 1.81 3.25 -34.34
C SER A 283 0.85 3.48 -35.50
N ASP A 284 -0.20 4.28 -35.32
CA ASP A 284 -1.19 4.56 -36.35
C ASP A 284 -0.63 5.53 -37.42
N ASN A 285 -0.51 5.03 -38.64
CA ASN A 285 -0.08 5.80 -39.80
C ASN A 285 -1.09 6.89 -40.18
N VAL A 286 -2.38 6.70 -39.88
CA VAL A 286 -3.43 7.69 -40.15
C VAL A 286 -3.28 8.87 -39.18
N THR A 287 -3.12 8.60 -37.89
CA THR A 287 -2.92 9.63 -36.86
C THR A 287 -1.60 10.37 -37.04
N LYS A 288 -0.51 9.67 -37.40
CA LYS A 288 0.75 10.31 -37.82
C LYS A 288 0.55 11.23 -39.02
N PHE A 289 -0.18 10.77 -40.04
CA PHE A 289 -0.43 11.57 -41.22
C PHE A 289 -1.25 12.82 -40.89
N GLN A 290 -2.27 12.64 -40.05
CA GLN A 290 -3.11 13.71 -39.57
C GLN A 290 -2.35 14.74 -38.72
N PHE A 291 -1.52 14.33 -37.77
CA PHE A 291 -0.79 15.28 -36.92
C PHE A 291 0.40 15.95 -37.64
N LEU A 292 1.15 15.19 -38.45
CA LEU A 292 2.41 15.67 -39.02
C LEU A 292 2.23 16.32 -40.38
N TYR A 293 1.37 15.79 -41.26
CA TYR A 293 1.29 16.23 -42.65
C TYR A 293 0.03 17.05 -42.96
N TRP A 294 -1.10 16.77 -42.30
CA TRP A 294 -2.36 17.47 -42.55
C TRP A 294 -2.27 19.01 -42.37
N PRO A 295 -1.57 19.55 -41.35
CA PRO A 295 -1.39 20.99 -41.23
C PRO A 295 -0.69 21.61 -42.46
N PHE A 296 0.27 20.90 -43.07
CA PHE A 296 0.93 21.34 -44.29
C PHE A 296 -0.02 21.29 -45.50
N ILE A 297 -0.86 20.27 -45.59
CA ILE A 297 -1.88 20.15 -46.65
C ILE A 297 -2.91 21.28 -46.56
N ILE A 298 -3.39 21.61 -45.35
CA ILE A 298 -4.30 22.75 -45.13
C ILE A 298 -3.62 24.06 -45.52
N VAL A 299 -2.40 24.31 -45.04
CA VAL A 299 -1.65 25.53 -45.36
C VAL A 299 -1.45 25.67 -46.86
N PHE A 300 -1.11 24.58 -47.55
CA PHE A 300 -0.98 24.55 -49.00
C PHE A 300 -2.30 24.84 -49.72
N ALA A 301 -3.41 24.22 -49.30
CA ALA A 301 -4.74 24.47 -49.86
C ALA A 301 -5.18 25.94 -49.66
N LEU A 302 -4.94 26.51 -48.48
CA LEU A 302 -5.21 27.92 -48.18
C LEU A 302 -4.36 28.86 -49.03
N ALA A 303 -3.07 28.56 -49.21
CA ALA A 303 -2.17 29.36 -50.04
C ALA A 303 -2.60 29.36 -51.52
N ILE A 304 -3.03 28.23 -52.05
CA ILE A 304 -3.58 28.12 -53.41
C ILE A 304 -4.84 28.99 -53.55
N LYS A 305 -5.76 28.89 -52.58
CA LYS A 305 -6.98 29.70 -52.56
C LYS A 305 -6.66 31.21 -52.48
N PHE A 306 -5.64 31.56 -51.70
CA PHE A 306 -5.13 32.92 -51.60
C PHE A 306 -4.57 33.42 -52.94
N GLY A 307 -3.74 32.62 -53.63
CA GLY A 307 -3.22 32.94 -54.97
C GLY A 307 -4.33 33.21 -55.99
N LYS A 308 -5.40 32.41 -55.99
CA LYS A 308 -6.60 32.68 -56.81
C LYS A 308 -7.25 34.01 -56.48
N ALA A 309 -7.37 34.35 -55.20
CA ALA A 309 -7.92 35.65 -54.79
C ALA A 309 -7.06 36.81 -55.32
N VAL A 310 -5.72 36.68 -55.29
CA VAL A 310 -4.79 37.67 -55.86
C VAL A 310 -4.96 37.80 -57.38
N SER A 311 -5.08 36.70 -58.13
CA SER A 311 -5.35 36.73 -59.58
C SER A 311 -6.65 37.45 -59.94
N GLY A 312 -7.70 37.26 -59.12
CA GLY A 312 -8.99 37.94 -59.29
C GLY A 312 -8.92 39.46 -59.12
N LEU A 313 -7.99 39.96 -58.27
CA LEU A 313 -7.78 41.40 -58.08
C LEU A 313 -7.09 42.05 -59.30
N GLU A 314 -6.12 41.36 -59.90
CA GLU A 314 -5.40 41.85 -61.09
C GLU A 314 -6.32 41.92 -62.32
N PHE A 315 -7.18 40.90 -62.53
CA PHE A 315 -8.15 40.90 -63.63
C PHE A 315 -9.15 42.06 -63.54
N ARG A 316 -9.56 42.43 -62.32
CA ARG A 316 -10.42 43.61 -62.08
C ARG A 316 -9.72 44.92 -62.40
N ASN A 317 -8.41 45.03 -62.16
CA ASN A 317 -7.63 46.21 -62.53
C ASN A 317 -7.42 46.35 -64.04
N LYS A 318 -7.32 45.24 -64.79
CA LYS A 318 -7.24 45.25 -66.27
C LYS A 318 -8.60 45.48 -66.96
N GLN A 319 -9.71 45.39 -66.24
CA GLN A 319 -11.08 45.64 -66.74
C GLN A 319 -11.64 47.02 -66.36
N LYS A 320 -10.93 47.80 -65.54
CA LYS A 320 -11.24 49.23 -65.39
C LYS A 320 -10.68 49.95 -66.63
N PRO A 321 -11.54 50.63 -67.43
CA PRO A 321 -11.12 51.32 -68.64
C PRO A 321 -10.13 52.46 -68.37
#